data_AF-A0A085FFN3-F1
#
_entry.id   AF-A0A085FFN3-F1
#
_cell.length_a   1.000
_cell.length_b   1.000
_cell.length_c   1.000
_cell.angle_alpha   90.00
_cell.angle_beta   90.00
_cell.angle_gamma   90.00
#
_symmetry.space_group_name_H-M   'P 1'
#
loop_
_entity.id
_entity.type
_entity.pdbx_description
1 polymer ?
#
loop_
_entity_poly.entity_id
_entity_poly.type
_entity_poly.pdbx_seq_one_letter_code
_entity_poly.pdbx_strand_id
1 'polypeptide(L)' 'MCNLYAHLSNQQANLDFVSDMRRINANAGNLVGHPAIFSDYPAPIVRNTPDGPELAMVRWGMPSSKFALLQQ' A
#
# COMPACT_ATOMS: atom_id res chain seq x y z
N MET A 1 -9.03 -3.19 17.26
CA MET A 1 -8.72 -3.68 15.90
C MET A 1 -8.94 -2.53 14.93
N CYS A 2 -7.93 -2.12 14.16
CA CYS A 2 -8.07 -1.05 13.17
C CYS A 2 -8.33 -1.68 11.79
N ASN A 3 -9.50 -1.41 11.21
CA ASN A 3 -9.93 -1.95 9.90
C ASN A 3 -10.50 -0.87 8.96
N LEU A 4 -10.36 0.41 9.34
CA LEU A 4 -10.70 1.58 8.57
C LEU A 4 -9.66 2.67 8.84
N TYR A 5 -9.16 3.30 7.77
CA TYR A 5 -8.32 4.48 7.87
C TYR A 5 -8.47 5.36 6.63
N ALA A 6 -7.91 6.57 6.70
CA ALA A 6 -7.83 7.51 5.59
C ALA A 6 -6.38 7.77 5.22
N HIS A 7 -6.09 7.83 3.93
CA HIS A 7 -4.81 8.27 3.37
C HIS A 7 -5.03 9.44 2.44
N LEU A 8 -4.84 10.66 2.93
CA LEU A 8 -5.11 11.89 2.18
C LEU A 8 -3.86 12.50 1.55
N SER A 9 -2.68 11.97 1.86
CA SER A 9 -1.40 12.47 1.36
C SER A 9 -1.24 12.20 -0.13
N ASN A 10 -0.77 13.22 -0.85
CA ASN A 10 -0.45 13.08 -2.27
C ASN A 10 0.86 12.31 -2.50
N GLN A 11 1.14 11.98 -3.74
CA GLN A 11 2.36 11.26 -4.13
C GLN A 11 3.64 11.99 -3.73
N GLN A 12 3.72 13.31 -3.94
CA GLN A 12 4.91 14.10 -3.62
C GLN A 12 5.22 14.07 -2.11
N ALA A 13 4.20 14.18 -1.26
CA ALA A 13 4.37 14.09 0.19
C ALA A 13 4.95 12.73 0.61
N ASN A 14 4.61 11.64 -0.08
CA ASN A 14 5.20 10.33 0.18
C ASN A 14 6.65 10.22 -0.32
N LEU A 15 6.98 10.86 -1.45
CA LEU A 15 8.37 10.96 -1.96
C LEU A 15 9.25 11.79 -1.02
N ASP A 16 8.74 12.91 -0.52
CA ASP A 16 9.44 13.78 0.42
C ASP A 16 9.65 13.08 1.77
N PHE A 17 8.66 12.29 2.21
CA PHE A 17 8.74 11.51 3.45
C PHE A 17 9.71 10.33 3.36
N VAL A 18 9.78 9.65 2.21
CA VAL A 18 10.67 8.49 1.98
C VAL A 18 11.77 8.87 1.01
N SER A 19 12.88 9.39 1.53
CA SER A 19 13.97 9.97 0.74
C SER A 19 14.58 9.05 -0.32
N ASP A 20 14.53 7.72 -0.10
CA ASP A 20 15.05 6.70 -1.02
C ASP A 20 14.02 6.21 -2.04
N MET A 21 12.75 6.62 -1.91
CA MET A 21 11.71 6.25 -2.86
C MET A 21 11.85 7.09 -4.13
N ARG A 22 12.36 6.46 -5.19
CA ARG A 22 12.55 7.09 -6.51
C ARG A 22 11.57 6.57 -7.55
N ARG A 23 10.77 5.55 -7.21
CA ARG A 23 9.99 4.75 -8.14
C ARG A 23 8.51 4.76 -7.75
N ILE A 24 7.67 4.88 -8.77
CA ILE A 24 6.22 4.79 -8.68
C ILE A 24 5.81 3.68 -9.61
N ASN A 25 5.10 2.70 -9.08
CA ASN A 25 4.57 1.61 -9.89
C ASN A 25 3.54 2.16 -10.90
N ALA A 26 3.54 1.67 -12.14
CA ALA A 26 2.60 2.13 -13.17
C ALA A 26 1.13 2.00 -12.75
N ASN A 27 0.78 1.01 -11.93
CA ASN A 27 -0.57 0.80 -11.43
C ASN A 27 -0.97 1.78 -10.31
N ALA A 28 -0.02 2.53 -9.73
CA ALA A 28 -0.30 3.54 -8.73
C ALA A 28 -0.83 4.85 -9.34
N GLY A 29 -0.49 5.14 -10.60
CA GLY A 29 -0.93 6.36 -11.29
C GLY A 29 -0.69 7.65 -10.50
N ASN A 30 -1.61 8.60 -10.63
CA ASN A 30 -1.68 9.76 -9.74
C ASN A 30 -2.38 9.34 -8.44
N LEU A 31 -1.65 9.39 -7.32
CA LEU A 31 -2.21 9.04 -6.02
C LEU A 31 -3.25 10.09 -5.60
N VAL A 32 -4.53 9.70 -5.66
CA VAL A 32 -5.65 10.49 -5.15
C VAL A 32 -5.78 10.28 -3.64
N GLY A 33 -6.36 11.26 -2.94
CA GLY A 33 -6.71 11.10 -1.54
C GLY A 33 -7.78 10.00 -1.36
N HIS A 34 -7.52 9.06 -0.46
CA HIS A 34 -8.41 7.97 -0.09
C HIS A 34 -9.02 8.24 1.30
N PRO A 35 -10.22 8.81 1.40
CA PRO A 35 -10.83 9.18 2.69
C PRO A 35 -11.32 7.98 3.50
N ALA A 36 -11.51 6.82 2.86
CA ALA A 36 -11.91 5.60 3.53
C ALA A 36 -11.31 4.38 2.80
N ILE A 37 -10.40 3.70 3.48
CA ILE A 37 -9.81 2.43 3.05
C ILE A 37 -10.27 1.35 4.03
N PHE A 38 -11.04 0.39 3.52
CA PHE A 38 -11.54 -0.77 4.27
C PHE A 38 -10.64 -1.99 4.06
N SER A 39 -10.75 -2.98 4.94
CA SER A 39 -10.09 -4.28 4.74
C SER A 39 -10.36 -4.83 3.34
N ASP A 40 -9.31 -5.37 2.73
CA ASP A 40 -9.29 -5.92 1.37
C ASP A 40 -9.44 -4.92 0.21
N TYR A 41 -9.48 -3.61 0.49
CA TYR A 41 -9.49 -2.60 -0.56
C TYR A 41 -8.07 -2.29 -1.06
N PRO A 42 -7.92 -1.78 -2.29
CA PRO A 42 -6.65 -1.24 -2.77
C PRO A 42 -6.18 -0.09 -1.89
N ALA A 43 -4.92 -0.16 -1.44
CA ALA A 43 -4.29 0.80 -0.57
C ALA A 43 -2.88 1.14 -1.07
N PRO A 44 -2.44 2.40 -0.93
CA PRO A 44 -1.08 2.78 -1.25
C PRO A 44 -0.11 2.28 -0.17
N ILE A 45 0.98 1.65 -0.59
CA ILE A 45 2.12 1.30 0.27
C ILE A 45 3.44 1.67 -0.40
N VAL A 46 4.45 1.92 0.42
CA VAL A 46 5.85 1.88 -0.04
C VAL A 46 6.39 0.49 0.23
N ARG A 47 6.82 -0.21 -0.81
CA ARG A 47 7.35 -1.58 -0.71
C ARG A 47 8.78 -1.66 -1.21
N ASN A 48 9.55 -2.55 -0.62
CA ASN A 48 10.90 -2.86 -1.08
C ASN A 48 10.83 -3.82 -2.28
N THR A 49 11.58 -3.51 -3.33
CA THR A 49 11.80 -4.37 -4.50
C THR A 49 13.30 -4.59 -4.71
N PRO A 50 13.73 -5.54 -5.57
CA PRO A 50 15.16 -5.66 -5.96
C PRO A 50 15.74 -4.37 -6.56
N ASP A 51 14.84 -3.54 -7.07
CA ASP A 51 15.04 -2.25 -7.69
C ASP A 51 14.99 -1.09 -6.66
N GLY A 52 14.78 -1.36 -5.38
CA GLY A 52 14.63 -0.36 -4.32
C GLY A 52 13.19 -0.06 -3.94
N PRO A 53 12.95 0.93 -3.06
CA PRO A 53 11.63 1.29 -2.58
C PRO A 53 10.76 1.90 -3.68
N GLU A 54 9.53 1.40 -3.83
CA GLU A 54 8.54 1.95 -4.76
C GLU A 54 7.18 2.17 -4.11
N LEU A 55 6.45 3.18 -4.60
CA LEU A 55 5.04 3.39 -4.28
C LEU A 55 4.17 2.46 -5.14
N ALA A 56 3.34 1.64 -4.52
CA ALA A 56 2.45 0.70 -5.21
C ALA A 56 1.05 0.66 -4.58
N MET A 57 0.04 0.36 -5.40
CA MET A 57 -1.31 0.05 -4.96
C MET A 57 -1.46 -1.45 -4.78
N VAL A 58 -1.84 -1.90 -3.58
CA VAL A 58 -2.01 -3.32 -3.24
C VAL A 58 -3.27 -3.57 -2.43
N ARG A 59 -3.77 -4.81 -2.41
CA ARG A 59 -4.87 -5.20 -1.51
C ARG A 59 -4.45 -5.07 -0.05
N TRP A 60 -5.21 -4.35 0.76
CA TRP A 60 -5.02 -4.28 2.21
C TRP A 60 -5.57 -5.51 2.92
N GLY A 61 -4.87 -6.63 2.73
CA GLY A 61 -5.20 -7.92 3.34
C GLY A 61 -4.15 -8.95 2.99
N MET A 62 -3.41 -9.41 3.99
CA MET A 62 -2.41 -10.47 3.78
C MET A 62 -3.10 -11.80 3.44
N PRO A 63 -2.48 -12.66 2.63
CA PRO A 63 -2.93 -14.03 2.47
C PRO A 63 -2.98 -14.74 3.82
N SER A 64 -3.99 -15.58 4.03
CA SER A 64 -4.02 -16.43 5.22
C SER A 64 -2.81 -17.37 5.23
N SER A 65 -2.28 -17.65 6.42
CA SER A 65 -1.21 -18.62 6.57
C SER A 65 -1.68 -19.99 6.10
N LYS A 66 -0.81 -20.75 5.41
CA LYS A 66 -1.10 -22.14 5.00
C LYS A 66 -1.51 -23.00 6.19
N PHE A 67 -0.92 -22.78 7.36
CA PHE A 67 -1.28 -23.49 8.59
C PHE A 67 -2.72 -23.19 9.06
N ALA A 68 -3.17 -21.95 8.88
CA ALA A 68 -4.54 -21.56 9.20
C ALA A 68 -5.56 -22.09 8.19
N LEU A 69 -5.14 -22.37 6.95
CA LEU A 69 -5.97 -22.98 5.92
C LEU A 69 -6.09 -24.51 6.07
N LEU A 70 -5.06 -25.17 6.61
CA LEU A 70 -5.07 -26.63 6.86
C LEU A 70 -5.95 -27.07 8.04
N GLN A 71 -6.28 -26.13 8.94
CA GLN A 71 -7.15 -26.37 10.10
C GLN A 71 -8.62 -25.96 9.84
N GLN A 72 -9.00 -25.77 8.57
CA GLN A 72 -10.37 -25.47 8.15
C GLN A 72 -11.12 -26.74 7.76
#